data_AF-A0A818J794-F1
#
_entry.id   AF-A0A818J794-F1
#
_cell.length_a   1.000
_cell.length_b   1.000
_cell.length_c   1.000
_cell.angle_alpha   90.00
_cell.angle_beta   90.00
_cell.angle_gamma   90.00
#
_symmetry.space_group_name_H-M   'P 1'
#
loop_
_entity.id
_entity.type
_entity.pdbx_description
1 polymer ?
#
loop_
_entity_poly.entity_id
_entity_poly.type
_entity_poly.pdbx_seq_one_letter_code
_entity_poly.pdbx_strand_id
1 'polypeptide(L)'
;MWQWRQSPSNEWQNYSDIETAIIEDVYNRYGNRVELEDNVVVDLKQGLHINNANKKKNEKAAEIRRLSPDCDDAEAFRNRRQRNDRFCSAPKMEQNTNANSPLGAANWNGSQFVFEWQMKCPNLESLPYGDIMRQALEGIRQEGREIGLEKQAQWIVDHFMPVTKESFENICQACIRLYTMEGFVYRVLNTTLRDNNLSKIDTLGPLCYLLFQFNFAPELQNLCYTGRVYRSAELTSAMVNEYKQAIGSVRSWLGLTSTSRQQQIAESFPRSTVLFIIDIRDTASDAARAVANLSTYPHEDEVLIRAGRHFTIDKVESTKSSNSNINTLIYLTIE
;
A
#
# COMPACT_ATOMS: atom_id res chain seq x y z
N MET A 1 -6.00 -13.13 -14.64
CA MET A 1 -4.81 -12.29 -14.42
C MET A 1 -3.98 -12.29 -15.68
N TRP A 2 -3.37 -11.17 -16.06
CA TRP A 2 -2.59 -11.06 -17.29
C TRP A 2 -1.09 -11.03 -17.03
N GLN A 3 -0.31 -11.59 -17.95
CA GLN A 3 1.15 -11.59 -17.93
C GLN A 3 1.68 -11.34 -19.33
N TRP A 4 2.93 -10.88 -19.42
CA TRP A 4 3.65 -10.70 -20.68
C TRP A 4 5.09 -11.22 -20.59
N ARG A 5 5.69 -11.60 -21.71
CA ARG A 5 7.04 -12.15 -21.75
C ARG A 5 7.78 -11.73 -23.00
N GLN A 6 8.98 -11.17 -22.83
CA GLN A 6 9.85 -10.79 -23.93
C GLN A 6 10.85 -11.92 -24.22
N SER A 7 11.01 -12.27 -25.50
CA SER A 7 12.10 -13.17 -25.89
C SER A 7 13.43 -12.40 -25.87
N PRO A 8 14.51 -12.93 -25.27
CA PRO A 8 14.71 -14.31 -24.82
C PRO A 8 14.60 -14.53 -23.31
N SER A 9 14.12 -13.55 -22.52
CA SER A 9 14.20 -13.59 -21.05
C SER A 9 13.50 -14.80 -20.42
N ASN A 10 12.63 -15.50 -21.17
CA ASN A 10 11.83 -16.68 -20.79
C ASN A 10 10.95 -16.53 -19.53
N GLU A 11 11.13 -15.46 -18.75
CA GLU A 11 10.39 -15.12 -17.56
C GLU A 11 9.15 -14.28 -17.89
N TRP A 12 8.02 -14.70 -17.33
CA TRP A 12 6.77 -13.95 -17.40
C TRP A 12 6.77 -12.80 -16.41
N GLN A 13 6.53 -11.60 -16.92
CA GLN A 13 6.30 -10.39 -16.15
C GLN A 13 4.80 -10.14 -15.99
N ASN A 14 4.45 -9.46 -14.91
CA ASN A 14 3.06 -9.23 -14.53
C ASN A 14 2.64 -7.81 -14.84
N TYR A 15 1.39 -7.65 -15.24
CA TYR A 15 0.74 -6.36 -15.18
C TYR A 15 0.41 -5.99 -13.73
N SER A 16 0.30 -4.70 -13.43
CA SER A 16 -0.22 -4.23 -12.14
C SER A 16 -1.67 -4.70 -11.94
N ASP A 17 -2.21 -4.56 -10.73
CA ASP A 17 -3.62 -4.93 -10.50
C ASP A 17 -4.57 -4.06 -11.29
N ILE A 18 -4.23 -2.78 -11.41
CA ILE A 18 -5.02 -1.80 -12.18
C ILE A 18 -4.92 -2.11 -13.66
N GLU A 19 -3.71 -2.35 -14.19
CA GLU A 19 -3.53 -2.75 -15.59
C GLU A 19 -4.25 -4.05 -15.91
N THR A 20 -4.15 -5.05 -15.02
CA THR A 20 -4.90 -6.31 -15.15
C THR A 20 -6.39 -6.05 -15.23
N ALA A 21 -6.93 -5.19 -14.37
CA ALA A 21 -8.36 -4.85 -14.38
C ALA A 21 -8.78 -4.12 -15.67
N ILE A 22 -7.98 -3.15 -16.13
CA ILE A 22 -8.21 -2.47 -17.42
C ILE A 22 -8.24 -3.47 -18.57
N ILE A 23 -7.30 -4.42 -18.60
CA ILE A 23 -7.25 -5.44 -19.66
C ILE A 23 -8.47 -6.37 -19.58
N GLU A 24 -8.83 -6.84 -18.38
CA GLU A 24 -10.01 -7.69 -18.17
C GLU A 24 -11.31 -6.99 -18.58
N ASP A 25 -11.48 -5.69 -18.28
CA ASP A 25 -12.66 -4.92 -18.67
C ASP A 25 -12.85 -4.84 -20.19
N VAL A 26 -11.75 -4.73 -20.95
CA VAL A 26 -11.80 -4.74 -22.41
C VAL A 26 -12.05 -6.15 -22.94
N TYR A 27 -11.36 -7.14 -22.39
CA TYR A 27 -11.52 -8.54 -22.76
C TYR A 27 -12.96 -9.02 -22.58
N ASN A 28 -13.59 -8.72 -21.43
CA ASN A 28 -14.96 -9.10 -21.12
C ASN A 28 -16.01 -8.40 -22.00
N ARG A 29 -15.65 -7.26 -22.62
CA ARG A 29 -16.48 -6.55 -23.60
C ARG A 29 -16.19 -6.98 -25.05
N TYR A 30 -15.49 -8.10 -25.25
CA TYR A 30 -15.05 -8.59 -26.56
C TYR A 30 -14.18 -7.58 -27.34
N GLY A 31 -13.52 -6.68 -26.63
CA GLY A 31 -12.54 -5.78 -27.20
C GLY A 31 -11.25 -6.52 -27.54
N ASN A 32 -10.58 -6.06 -28.60
CA ASN A 32 -9.39 -6.73 -29.14
C ASN A 32 -8.08 -6.03 -28.78
N ARG A 33 -8.14 -4.81 -28.24
CA ARG A 33 -6.96 -3.96 -28.03
C ARG A 33 -7.15 -3.05 -26.83
N VAL A 34 -6.10 -2.97 -26.01
CA VAL A 34 -6.01 -2.12 -24.83
C VAL A 34 -4.81 -1.23 -24.98
N GLU A 35 -4.94 0.05 -24.62
CA GLU A 35 -3.80 0.95 -24.56
C GLU A 35 -3.51 1.28 -23.10
N LEU A 36 -2.33 0.92 -22.63
CA LEU A 36 -1.84 1.22 -21.29
C LEU A 36 -0.92 2.46 -21.33
N GLU A 37 -0.24 2.74 -20.23
CA GLU A 37 0.72 3.83 -20.12
C GLU A 37 1.96 3.59 -20.99
N ASP A 38 2.81 4.62 -21.13
CA ASP A 38 4.08 4.54 -21.84
C ASP A 38 3.98 4.04 -23.29
N ASN A 39 2.84 4.31 -23.94
CA ASN A 39 2.50 3.82 -25.29
C ASN A 39 2.54 2.29 -25.41
N VAL A 40 2.30 1.57 -24.32
CA VAL A 40 2.12 0.12 -24.33
C VAL A 40 0.74 -0.22 -24.88
N VAL A 41 0.70 -1.16 -25.83
CA VAL A 41 -0.54 -1.70 -26.40
C VAL A 41 -0.60 -3.19 -26.13
N VAL A 42 -1.72 -3.65 -25.59
CA VAL A 42 -2.03 -5.07 -25.43
C VAL A 42 -3.03 -5.45 -26.52
N ASP A 43 -2.56 -6.19 -27.53
CA ASP A 43 -3.39 -6.75 -28.59
C ASP A 43 -3.87 -8.14 -28.14
N LEU A 44 -5.12 -8.21 -27.69
CA LEU A 44 -5.76 -9.42 -27.17
C LEU A 44 -6.07 -10.42 -28.30
N LYS A 45 -6.26 -9.93 -29.52
CA LYS A 45 -6.55 -10.79 -30.69
C LYS A 45 -5.29 -11.52 -31.14
N GLN A 46 -4.15 -10.85 -31.12
CA GLN A 46 -2.86 -11.43 -31.52
C GLN A 46 -2.11 -12.06 -30.34
N GLY A 47 -2.51 -11.76 -29.10
CA GLY A 47 -1.82 -12.23 -27.90
C GLY A 47 -0.48 -11.51 -27.70
N LEU A 48 -0.42 -10.20 -27.95
CA LEU A 48 0.83 -9.44 -27.95
C LEU A 48 0.83 -8.23 -27.01
N HIS A 49 1.95 -8.03 -26.33
CA HIS A 49 2.34 -6.81 -25.64
C HIS A 49 3.29 -6.06 -26.57
N ILE A 50 2.95 -4.82 -26.91
CA ILE A 50 3.68 -3.98 -27.85
C ILE A 50 4.05 -2.68 -27.15
N ASN A 51 5.32 -2.50 -26.83
CA ASN A 51 5.84 -1.23 -26.34
C ASN A 51 6.20 -0.32 -27.52
N ASN A 52 5.35 0.67 -27.84
CA ASN A 52 5.60 1.54 -28.99
C ASN A 52 6.74 2.55 -28.75
N ALA A 53 7.15 2.82 -27.51
CA ALA A 53 8.32 3.66 -27.23
C ALA A 53 9.62 2.98 -27.74
N ASN A 54 9.65 1.64 -27.72
CA ASN A 54 10.80 0.84 -28.17
C ASN A 54 10.74 0.43 -29.65
N LYS A 55 9.74 0.88 -30.43
CA LYS A 55 9.68 0.63 -31.89
C LYS A 55 10.94 1.12 -32.64
N LYS A 56 11.63 2.13 -32.09
CA LYS A 56 12.92 2.62 -32.63
C LYS A 56 14.10 1.65 -32.45
N LYS A 57 13.97 0.63 -31.58
CA LYS A 57 15.04 -0.32 -31.21
C LYS A 57 14.89 -1.73 -31.80
N ASN A 58 13.93 -1.97 -32.71
CA ASN A 58 13.63 -3.31 -33.26
C ASN A 58 13.36 -4.40 -32.20
N GLU A 59 12.87 -4.01 -31.02
CA GLU A 59 12.46 -4.99 -30.01
C GLU A 59 11.20 -5.73 -30.48
N LYS A 60 11.24 -7.06 -30.47
CA LYS A 60 10.09 -7.90 -30.84
C LYS A 60 8.97 -7.69 -29.81
N ALA A 61 7.72 -7.71 -30.30
CA ALA A 61 6.55 -7.75 -29.44
C ALA A 61 6.64 -8.93 -28.47
N ALA A 62 6.23 -8.70 -27.22
CA ALA A 62 6.19 -9.72 -26.19
C ALA A 62 4.88 -10.51 -26.29
N GLU A 63 4.91 -11.79 -25.94
CA GLU A 63 3.70 -12.61 -25.86
C GLU A 63 2.93 -12.26 -24.59
N ILE A 64 1.60 -12.36 -24.62
CA ILE A 64 0.76 -12.27 -23.42
C ILE A 64 0.04 -13.58 -23.15
N ARG A 65 -0.33 -13.78 -21.89
CA ARG A 65 -1.25 -14.84 -21.50
C ARG A 65 -2.20 -14.38 -20.40
N ARG A 66 -3.37 -15.01 -20.36
CA ARG A 66 -4.35 -14.89 -19.29
C ARG A 66 -4.32 -16.15 -18.44
N LEU A 67 -4.12 -16.00 -17.15
CA LEU A 67 -4.31 -17.06 -16.16
C LEU A 67 -5.76 -17.01 -15.67
N SER A 68 -6.47 -18.14 -15.77
CA SER A 68 -7.84 -18.28 -15.27
C SER A 68 -7.87 -18.13 -13.75
N PRO A 69 -8.83 -17.43 -13.13
CA PRO A 69 -8.92 -17.34 -11.68
C PRO A 69 -8.99 -18.70 -10.96
N ASP A 70 -9.57 -19.70 -11.63
CA ASP A 70 -9.88 -21.02 -11.06
C ASP A 70 -8.81 -22.08 -11.33
N CYS A 71 -7.68 -21.74 -11.97
CA CYS A 71 -6.59 -22.70 -12.08
C CYS A 71 -5.71 -22.63 -10.83
N ASP A 72 -5.24 -23.79 -10.37
CA ASP A 72 -4.27 -23.90 -9.26
C ASP A 72 -3.07 -22.97 -9.48
N ASP A 73 -2.71 -22.75 -10.74
CA ASP A 73 -1.66 -21.81 -11.14
C ASP A 73 -1.97 -20.37 -10.75
N ALA A 74 -3.22 -19.88 -10.80
CA ALA A 74 -3.55 -18.49 -10.47
C ALA A 74 -3.60 -18.23 -8.96
N GLU A 75 -4.09 -19.19 -8.17
CA GLU A 75 -4.05 -19.09 -6.70
C GLU A 75 -2.61 -19.24 -6.20
N ALA A 76 -1.90 -20.28 -6.65
CA ALA A 76 -0.48 -20.45 -6.35
C ALA A 76 0.35 -19.26 -6.87
N PHE A 77 -0.10 -18.56 -7.91
CA PHE A 77 0.53 -17.35 -8.41
C PHE A 77 0.24 -16.14 -7.52
N ARG A 78 -1.02 -15.90 -7.11
CA ARG A 78 -1.34 -14.82 -6.16
C ARG A 78 -0.53 -14.99 -4.87
N ASN A 79 -0.48 -16.22 -4.36
CA ASN A 79 0.30 -16.59 -3.17
C ASN A 79 1.82 -16.42 -3.37
N ARG A 80 2.31 -16.46 -4.63
CA ARG A 80 3.71 -16.17 -4.99
C ARG A 80 3.98 -14.70 -5.26
N ARG A 81 2.94 -13.87 -5.50
CA ARG A 81 3.08 -12.44 -5.79
C ARG A 81 3.31 -11.68 -4.49
N GLN A 82 4.52 -11.78 -4.01
CA GLN A 82 5.01 -11.00 -2.90
C GLN A 82 5.10 -9.52 -3.27
N ARG A 83 4.32 -8.68 -2.60
CA ARG A 83 4.35 -7.20 -2.75
C ARG A 83 5.53 -6.61 -1.98
N ASN A 84 6.73 -6.92 -2.45
CA ASN A 84 7.99 -6.51 -1.81
C ASN A 84 8.00 -5.00 -1.49
N ASP A 85 7.57 -4.13 -2.39
CA ASP A 85 7.61 -2.67 -2.13
C ASP A 85 6.64 -2.24 -1.02
N ARG A 86 5.60 -3.02 -0.75
CA ARG A 86 4.64 -2.75 0.32
C ARG A 86 5.13 -3.21 1.69
N PHE A 87 5.66 -4.42 1.75
CA PHE A 87 6.15 -5.00 3.00
C PHE A 87 7.58 -4.58 3.31
N CYS A 88 8.48 -4.57 2.32
CA CYS A 88 9.91 -4.40 2.51
C CYS A 88 10.40 -2.95 2.44
N SER A 89 9.56 -1.99 2.06
CA SER A 89 10.01 -0.59 1.99
C SER A 89 10.52 -0.14 3.35
N ALA A 90 11.77 0.32 3.40
CA ALA A 90 12.40 0.81 4.61
C ALA A 90 11.52 1.93 5.22
N PRO A 91 10.97 1.72 6.43
CA PRO A 91 10.26 2.77 7.11
C PRO A 91 11.28 3.75 7.69
N LYS A 92 11.15 5.03 7.35
CA LYS A 92 11.93 6.09 7.98
C LYS A 92 11.45 6.24 9.42
N MET A 93 12.36 6.08 10.36
CA MET A 93 12.07 6.24 11.77
C MET A 93 12.15 7.71 12.13
N GLU A 94 11.05 8.28 12.60
CA GLU A 94 11.05 9.65 13.10
C GLU A 94 11.16 9.66 14.63
N GLN A 95 11.92 10.62 15.14
CA GLN A 95 11.84 10.95 16.56
C GLN A 95 10.48 11.55 16.84
N ASN A 96 9.95 11.33 18.04
CA ASN A 96 8.72 11.97 18.48
C ASN A 96 8.93 13.51 18.52
N THR A 97 8.63 14.18 17.40
CA THR A 97 8.77 15.63 17.25
C THR A 97 7.54 16.40 17.69
N ASN A 98 6.51 15.70 18.22
CA ASN A 98 5.31 16.34 18.77
C ASN A 98 5.62 17.31 19.93
N ALA A 99 6.85 17.32 20.46
CA ALA A 99 7.32 18.34 21.39
C ALA A 99 7.41 19.76 20.79
N ASN A 100 7.48 19.93 19.46
CA ASN A 100 7.69 21.23 18.79
C ASN A 100 6.59 21.65 17.81
N SER A 101 5.46 20.95 17.74
CA SER A 101 4.36 21.39 16.86
C SER A 101 3.61 22.58 17.48
N PRO A 102 3.47 23.73 16.78
CA PRO A 102 3.00 24.98 17.39
C PRO A 102 1.54 25.02 17.88
N LEU A 103 0.76 23.95 17.72
CA LEU A 103 -0.68 23.95 18.02
C LEU A 103 -1.12 22.57 18.51
N GLY A 104 -1.13 22.33 19.83
CA GLY A 104 -1.85 21.19 20.46
C GLY A 104 -1.46 19.75 20.08
N ALA A 105 -0.53 19.55 19.13
CA ALA A 105 -0.19 18.26 18.56
C ALA A 105 0.75 17.41 19.43
N ALA A 106 1.14 17.88 20.63
CA ALA A 106 1.86 17.10 21.63
C ALA A 106 1.18 15.75 21.95
N ASN A 107 -0.16 15.68 21.78
CA ASN A 107 -0.97 14.49 22.04
C ASN A 107 -1.63 13.88 20.78
N TRP A 108 -1.34 14.38 19.57
CA TRP A 108 -1.95 13.82 18.35
C TRP A 108 -1.33 12.45 18.06
N ASN A 109 -2.14 11.41 18.19
CA ASN A 109 -1.74 10.03 17.93
C ASN A 109 -2.04 9.65 16.47
N GLY A 110 -1.67 10.49 15.50
CA GLY A 110 -1.96 10.24 14.08
C GLY A 110 -0.93 10.91 13.17
N SER A 111 -1.10 10.72 11.87
CA SER A 111 -0.25 11.42 10.88
C SER A 111 -0.49 12.93 10.93
N GLN A 112 0.58 13.74 10.94
CA GLN A 112 0.50 15.20 10.77
C GLN A 112 -0.28 15.56 9.50
N PHE A 113 -0.12 14.77 8.44
CA PHE A 113 -0.78 14.98 7.16
C PHE A 113 -2.32 14.98 7.26
N VAL A 114 -2.89 14.11 8.12
CA VAL A 114 -4.33 14.07 8.38
C VAL A 114 -4.76 15.33 9.13
N PHE A 115 -4.04 15.68 10.19
CA PHE A 115 -4.32 16.85 11.00
C PHE A 115 -4.34 18.15 10.17
N GLU A 116 -3.29 18.36 9.36
CA GLU A 116 -3.17 19.55 8.52
C GLU A 116 -4.31 19.63 7.50
N TRP A 117 -4.77 18.49 6.94
CA TRP A 117 -5.87 18.49 5.99
C TRP A 117 -7.18 18.83 6.69
N GLN A 118 -7.42 18.28 7.89
CA GLN A 118 -8.58 18.63 8.70
C GLN A 118 -8.63 20.13 9.00
N MET A 119 -7.48 20.75 9.34
CA MET A 119 -7.39 22.19 9.60
C MET A 119 -7.70 23.04 8.37
N LYS A 120 -7.43 22.54 7.15
CA LYS A 120 -7.80 23.19 5.88
C LYS A 120 -9.28 23.01 5.52
N CYS A 121 -10.02 22.13 6.19
CA CYS A 121 -11.42 21.82 5.90
C CYS A 121 -12.35 22.40 6.98
N PRO A 122 -12.71 23.70 6.92
CA PRO A 122 -13.47 24.38 7.97
C PRO A 122 -14.87 23.80 8.22
N ASN A 123 -15.44 23.08 7.23
CA ASN A 123 -16.76 22.47 7.31
C ASN A 123 -16.67 20.94 7.38
N LEU A 124 -15.56 20.38 7.88
CA LEU A 124 -15.33 18.93 7.87
C LEU A 124 -16.46 18.15 8.58
N GLU A 125 -16.97 18.65 9.70
CA GLU A 125 -18.03 17.99 10.48
C GLU A 125 -19.36 17.85 9.73
N SER A 126 -19.64 18.77 8.79
CA SER A 126 -20.86 18.77 8.00
C SER A 126 -20.65 18.20 6.59
N LEU A 127 -19.41 17.87 6.22
CA LEU A 127 -19.08 17.35 4.89
C LEU A 127 -19.41 15.85 4.80
N PRO A 128 -20.29 15.43 3.88
CA PRO A 128 -20.57 14.02 3.68
C PRO A 128 -19.31 13.22 3.28
N TYR A 129 -19.14 12.02 3.83
CA TYR A 129 -18.01 11.14 3.45
C TYR A 129 -17.95 10.85 1.95
N GLY A 130 -19.09 10.82 1.26
CA GLY A 130 -19.15 10.71 -0.19
C GLY A 130 -18.46 11.87 -0.93
N ASP A 131 -18.55 13.09 -0.39
CA ASP A 131 -17.84 14.26 -0.93
C ASP A 131 -16.33 14.18 -0.66
N ILE A 132 -15.93 13.69 0.52
CA ILE A 132 -14.52 13.45 0.83
C ILE A 132 -13.95 12.39 -0.11
N MET A 133 -14.70 11.31 -0.39
CA MET A 133 -14.29 10.28 -1.34
C MET A 133 -14.17 10.84 -2.77
N ARG A 134 -15.07 11.73 -3.20
CA ARG A 134 -14.92 12.44 -4.48
C ARG A 134 -13.63 13.25 -4.54
N GLN A 135 -13.29 13.99 -3.47
CA GLN A 135 -12.04 14.73 -3.40
C GLN A 135 -10.82 13.79 -3.44
N ALA A 136 -10.88 12.66 -2.75
CA ALA A 136 -9.82 11.65 -2.78
C ALA A 136 -9.59 11.11 -4.20
N LEU A 137 -10.67 10.79 -4.93
CA LEU A 137 -10.57 10.30 -6.31
C LEU A 137 -10.01 11.36 -7.27
N GLU A 138 -10.40 12.62 -7.12
CA GLU A 138 -9.84 13.72 -7.90
C GLU A 138 -8.34 13.90 -7.62
N GLY A 139 -7.95 13.83 -6.35
CA GLY A 139 -6.55 13.86 -5.95
C GLY A 139 -5.74 12.71 -6.53
N ILE A 140 -6.26 11.48 -6.50
CA ILE A 140 -5.63 10.32 -7.15
C ILE A 140 -5.47 10.54 -8.66
N ARG A 141 -6.48 11.14 -9.31
CA ARG A 141 -6.40 11.48 -10.75
C ARG A 141 -5.26 12.44 -11.04
N GLN A 142 -5.15 13.50 -10.24
CA GLN A 142 -4.08 14.49 -10.37
C GLN A 142 -2.70 13.86 -10.14
N GLU A 143 -2.55 13.09 -9.06
CA GLU A 143 -1.31 12.41 -8.71
C GLU A 143 -0.88 11.40 -9.78
N GLY A 144 -1.83 10.65 -10.34
CA GLY A 144 -1.59 9.75 -11.46
C GLY A 144 -1.09 10.48 -12.70
N ARG A 145 -1.67 11.64 -13.04
CA ARG A 145 -1.18 12.47 -14.15
C ARG A 145 0.25 12.95 -13.94
N GLU A 146 0.58 13.42 -12.74
CA GLU A 146 1.92 13.94 -12.40
C GLU A 146 3.02 12.90 -12.59
N ILE A 147 2.71 11.61 -12.38
CA ILE A 147 3.66 10.50 -12.53
C ILE A 147 3.50 9.72 -13.84
N GLY A 148 2.69 10.21 -14.79
CA GLY A 148 2.49 9.57 -16.10
C GLY A 148 1.62 8.31 -16.10
N LEU A 149 0.78 8.12 -15.07
CA LEU A 149 -0.15 6.99 -14.91
C LEU A 149 -1.62 7.44 -15.02
N GLU A 150 -1.93 8.29 -16.00
CA GLU A 150 -3.25 8.91 -16.17
C GLU A 150 -4.38 7.90 -16.44
N LYS A 151 -4.16 6.90 -17.29
CA LYS A 151 -5.16 5.86 -17.59
C LYS A 151 -5.43 4.96 -16.39
N GLN A 152 -4.39 4.61 -15.62
CA GLN A 152 -4.59 3.87 -14.36
C GLN A 152 -5.40 4.70 -13.36
N ALA A 153 -5.10 5.98 -13.24
CA ALA A 153 -5.81 6.87 -12.34
C ALA A 153 -7.27 7.11 -12.79
N GLN A 154 -7.51 7.26 -14.08
CA GLN A 154 -8.86 7.39 -14.64
C GLN A 154 -9.68 6.12 -14.40
N TRP A 155 -9.09 4.93 -14.58
CA TRP A 155 -9.76 3.68 -14.25
C TRP A 155 -10.15 3.61 -12.76
N ILE A 156 -9.27 4.04 -11.85
CA ILE A 156 -9.59 4.12 -10.42
C ILE A 156 -10.79 5.05 -10.19
N VAL A 157 -10.78 6.25 -10.78
CA VAL A 157 -11.89 7.20 -10.66
C VAL A 157 -13.19 6.55 -11.15
N ASP A 158 -13.20 6.00 -12.35
CA ASP A 158 -14.41 5.42 -12.94
C ASP A 158 -14.95 4.24 -12.11
N HIS A 159 -14.06 3.39 -11.60
CA HIS A 159 -14.43 2.19 -10.84
C HIS A 159 -14.92 2.53 -9.43
N PHE A 160 -14.35 3.55 -8.78
CA PHE A 160 -14.66 3.89 -7.39
C PHE A 160 -15.62 5.08 -7.23
N MET A 161 -15.91 5.85 -8.29
CA MET A 161 -16.89 6.94 -8.25
C MET A 161 -18.28 6.53 -7.77
N PRO A 162 -18.84 5.36 -8.14
CA PRO A 162 -20.15 4.91 -7.63
C PRO A 162 -20.20 4.82 -6.10
N VAL A 163 -19.10 4.43 -5.46
CA VAL A 163 -18.99 4.27 -3.99
C VAL A 163 -19.20 5.59 -3.25
N THR A 164 -19.03 6.74 -3.91
CA THR A 164 -19.28 8.08 -3.33
C THR A 164 -20.75 8.31 -2.93
N LYS A 165 -21.65 7.42 -3.31
CA LYS A 165 -23.08 7.44 -2.96
C LYS A 165 -23.47 6.36 -1.95
N GLU A 166 -22.52 5.58 -1.48
CA GLU A 166 -22.75 4.45 -0.58
C GLU A 166 -22.59 4.83 0.90
N SER A 167 -22.77 3.86 1.79
CA SER A 167 -22.56 4.03 3.23
C SER A 167 -21.09 4.35 3.54
N PHE A 168 -20.86 4.93 4.72
CA PHE A 168 -19.51 5.18 5.22
C PHE A 168 -18.68 3.88 5.31
N GLU A 169 -19.31 2.78 5.73
CA GLU A 169 -18.67 1.45 5.76
C GLU A 169 -18.12 1.05 4.38
N ASN A 170 -18.94 1.16 3.34
CA ASN A 170 -18.54 0.78 1.98
C ASN A 170 -17.45 1.71 1.43
N ILE A 171 -17.51 3.00 1.76
CA ILE A 171 -16.44 3.96 1.44
C ILE A 171 -15.13 3.53 2.09
N CYS A 172 -15.14 3.20 3.38
CA CYS A 172 -13.96 2.73 4.09
C CYS A 172 -13.39 1.43 3.50
N GLN A 173 -14.24 0.44 3.23
CA GLN A 173 -13.82 -0.82 2.59
C GLN A 173 -13.20 -0.56 1.22
N ALA A 174 -13.78 0.35 0.43
CA ALA A 174 -13.25 0.76 -0.85
C ALA A 174 -11.88 1.45 -0.75
N CYS A 175 -11.67 2.33 0.23
CA CYS A 175 -10.37 2.94 0.49
C CYS A 175 -9.30 1.90 0.85
N ILE A 176 -9.64 0.90 1.69
CA ILE A 176 -8.73 -0.19 2.03
C ILE A 176 -8.43 -1.06 0.81
N ARG A 177 -9.45 -1.41 0.03
CA ARG A 177 -9.26 -2.18 -1.21
C ARG A 177 -8.34 -1.43 -2.19
N LEU A 178 -8.60 -0.15 -2.42
CA LEU A 178 -7.77 0.70 -3.27
C LEU A 178 -6.33 0.80 -2.76
N TYR A 179 -6.15 1.02 -1.45
CA TYR A 179 -4.84 1.08 -0.82
C TYR A 179 -4.11 -0.26 -0.93
N THR A 180 -4.81 -1.40 -0.89
CA THR A 180 -4.24 -2.76 -0.96
C THR A 180 -4.07 -3.30 -2.38
N MET A 181 -4.44 -2.56 -3.42
CA MET A 181 -4.11 -2.95 -4.80
C MET A 181 -2.61 -2.75 -5.07
N GLU A 182 -2.01 -3.66 -5.84
CA GLU A 182 -0.67 -3.48 -6.38
C GLU A 182 -0.72 -2.45 -7.52
N GLY A 183 -0.44 -1.19 -7.17
CA GLY A 183 -0.45 -0.05 -8.08
C GLY A 183 0.23 1.18 -7.46
N PHE A 184 0.08 2.33 -8.10
CA PHE A 184 0.81 3.54 -7.69
C PHE A 184 0.28 4.20 -6.42
N VAL A 185 -1.01 4.03 -6.11
CA VAL A 185 -1.69 4.78 -5.03
C VAL A 185 -0.98 4.61 -3.69
N TYR A 186 -0.76 3.36 -3.24
CA TYR A 186 -0.07 3.13 -1.95
C TYR A 186 1.38 3.62 -1.96
N ARG A 187 2.06 3.53 -3.12
CA ARG A 187 3.47 3.95 -3.25
C ARG A 187 3.59 5.46 -3.11
N VAL A 188 2.76 6.21 -3.83
CA VAL A 188 2.70 7.68 -3.75
C VAL A 188 2.28 8.12 -2.35
N LEU A 189 1.24 7.49 -1.78
CA LEU A 189 0.76 7.81 -0.44
C LEU A 189 1.84 7.58 0.63
N ASN A 190 2.41 6.37 0.70
CA ASN A 190 3.42 6.05 1.70
C ASN A 190 4.73 6.83 1.51
N THR A 191 5.08 7.20 0.29
CA THR A 191 6.27 8.05 0.04
C THR A 191 6.00 9.46 0.53
N THR A 192 4.87 10.05 0.17
CA THR A 192 4.44 11.38 0.65
C THR A 192 4.41 11.44 2.18
N LEU A 193 3.84 10.43 2.83
CA LEU A 193 3.76 10.37 4.28
C LEU A 193 5.15 10.20 4.93
N ARG A 194 6.01 9.30 4.41
CA ARG A 194 7.37 9.10 4.94
C ARG A 194 8.25 10.34 4.80
N ASP A 195 8.07 11.09 3.73
CA ASP A 195 8.83 12.32 3.46
C ASP A 195 8.20 13.54 4.13
N ASN A 196 7.06 13.37 4.82
CA ASN A 196 6.23 14.44 5.36
C ASN A 196 5.95 15.57 4.35
N ASN A 197 5.69 15.19 3.09
CA ASN A 197 5.55 16.14 2.01
C ASN A 197 4.16 16.80 2.01
N LEU A 198 4.02 17.87 2.78
CA LEU A 198 2.77 18.62 2.93
C LEU A 198 2.31 19.33 1.65
N SER A 199 3.11 19.40 0.57
CA SER A 199 2.66 20.01 -0.69
C SER A 199 1.55 19.20 -1.37
N LYS A 200 1.45 17.89 -1.08
CA LYS A 200 0.43 16.98 -1.63
C LYS A 200 -0.82 16.89 -0.76
N ILE A 201 -0.96 17.76 0.23
CA ILE A 201 -2.07 17.71 1.18
C ILE A 201 -3.43 17.89 0.50
N ASP A 202 -3.50 18.72 -0.54
CA ASP A 202 -4.76 19.00 -1.24
C ASP A 202 -5.18 17.84 -2.16
N THR A 203 -4.23 17.00 -2.58
CA THR A 203 -4.49 15.83 -3.43
C THR A 203 -4.68 14.55 -2.61
N LEU A 204 -3.79 14.25 -1.67
CA LEU A 204 -3.79 12.99 -0.93
C LEU A 204 -4.45 13.08 0.45
N GLY A 205 -4.65 14.30 0.98
CA GLY A 205 -5.24 14.54 2.31
C GLY A 205 -6.59 13.88 2.51
N PRO A 206 -7.56 14.01 1.57
CA PRO A 206 -8.86 13.35 1.69
C PRO A 206 -8.76 11.82 1.81
N LEU A 207 -7.87 11.19 1.04
CA LEU A 207 -7.66 9.73 1.12
C LEU A 207 -7.01 9.32 2.46
N CYS A 208 -5.98 10.05 2.90
CA CYS A 208 -5.36 9.84 4.20
C CYS A 208 -6.39 9.96 5.34
N TYR A 209 -7.28 10.94 5.25
CA TYR A 209 -8.36 11.14 6.22
C TYR A 209 -9.34 9.97 6.23
N LEU A 210 -9.81 9.50 5.08
CA LEU A 210 -10.71 8.34 5.01
C LEU A 210 -10.06 7.05 5.56
N LEU A 211 -8.78 6.82 5.25
CA LEU A 211 -8.01 5.71 5.80
C LEU A 211 -7.78 5.84 7.32
N PHE A 212 -7.70 7.07 7.83
CA PHE A 212 -7.65 7.32 9.26
C PHE A 212 -9.00 7.01 9.93
N GLN A 213 -10.10 7.52 9.36
CA GLN A 213 -11.46 7.37 9.87
C GLN A 213 -11.96 5.91 9.87
N PHE A 214 -11.42 5.06 8.99
CA PHE A 214 -11.64 3.61 9.02
C PHE A 214 -11.39 2.98 10.41
N ASN A 215 -10.47 3.53 11.21
CA ASN A 215 -10.22 3.03 12.56
C ASN A 215 -11.36 3.35 13.54
N PHE A 216 -12.25 4.27 13.21
CA PHE A 216 -13.32 4.73 14.09
C PHE A 216 -14.71 4.29 13.61
N ALA A 217 -14.80 3.60 12.47
CA ALA A 217 -16.06 3.04 11.96
C ALA A 217 -16.60 1.95 12.90
N PRO A 218 -17.77 2.13 13.54
CA PRO A 218 -18.34 1.15 14.47
C PRO A 218 -18.62 -0.22 13.82
N GLU A 219 -19.00 -0.23 12.56
CA GLU A 219 -19.33 -1.43 11.79
C GLU A 219 -18.09 -2.30 11.51
N LEU A 220 -16.90 -1.70 11.59
CA LEU A 220 -15.62 -2.34 11.26
C LEU A 220 -14.77 -2.63 12.51
N GLN A 221 -15.37 -2.53 13.70
CA GLN A 221 -14.70 -2.83 14.98
C GLN A 221 -14.29 -4.31 15.10
N ASN A 222 -14.97 -5.21 14.39
CA ASN A 222 -14.55 -6.61 14.28
C ASN A 222 -13.20 -6.80 13.57
N LEU A 223 -12.71 -5.76 12.87
CA LEU A 223 -11.38 -5.76 12.24
C LEU A 223 -10.29 -5.24 13.17
N CYS A 224 -10.62 -4.72 14.36
CA CYS A 224 -9.62 -4.35 15.38
C CYS A 224 -8.67 -5.51 15.64
N TYR A 225 -7.38 -5.22 15.66
CA TYR A 225 -6.38 -6.26 15.88
C TYR A 225 -5.42 -5.88 17.02
N THR A 226 -5.27 -6.83 17.93
CA THR A 226 -4.25 -6.83 18.98
C THR A 226 -3.50 -8.16 18.90
N GLY A 227 -2.27 -8.17 19.39
CA GLY A 227 -1.35 -9.31 19.28
C GLY A 227 -0.17 -9.04 18.37
N ARG A 228 0.55 -10.11 18.05
CA ARG A 228 1.81 -10.04 17.32
C ARG A 228 1.59 -9.97 15.81
N VAL A 229 2.37 -9.11 15.15
CA VAL A 229 2.48 -9.04 13.69
C VAL A 229 3.93 -8.92 13.26
N TYR A 230 4.18 -9.18 11.99
CA TYR A 230 5.51 -9.26 11.40
C TYR A 230 5.61 -8.40 10.16
N ARG A 231 6.72 -7.69 10.01
CA ARG A 231 7.03 -6.92 8.82
C ARG A 231 8.49 -7.10 8.46
N SER A 232 8.76 -7.41 7.21
CA SER A 232 10.12 -7.48 6.72
C SER A 232 10.57 -6.12 6.19
N ALA A 233 11.87 -5.85 6.14
CA ALA A 233 12.40 -4.66 5.48
C ALA A 233 13.82 -4.87 4.99
N GLU A 234 14.19 -4.08 3.99
CA GLU A 234 15.57 -3.88 3.61
C GLU A 234 16.10 -2.64 4.33
N LEU A 235 16.92 -2.82 5.37
CA LEU A 235 17.58 -1.72 6.07
C LEU A 235 19.09 -1.74 5.81
N THR A 236 19.67 -0.56 5.70
CA THR A 236 21.14 -0.40 5.71
C THR A 236 21.67 -0.56 7.14
N SER A 237 22.97 -0.86 7.27
CA SER A 237 23.62 -0.95 8.58
C SER A 237 23.51 0.35 9.39
N ALA A 238 23.49 1.51 8.71
CA ALA A 238 23.29 2.80 9.36
C ALA A 238 21.89 2.90 9.98
N MET A 239 20.84 2.54 9.23
CA MET A 239 19.47 2.52 9.73
C MET A 239 19.29 1.53 10.88
N VAL A 240 19.88 0.32 10.79
CA VAL A 240 19.87 -0.64 11.90
C VAL A 240 20.51 -0.06 13.16
N ASN A 241 21.61 0.69 13.01
CA ASN A 241 22.27 1.34 14.14
C ASN A 241 21.40 2.45 14.75
N GLU A 242 20.60 3.17 13.96
CA GLU A 242 19.63 4.14 14.50
C GLU A 242 18.61 3.45 15.42
N TYR A 243 18.07 2.28 15.01
CA TYR A 243 17.17 1.50 15.87
C TYR A 243 17.87 1.02 17.15
N LYS A 244 19.14 0.58 17.06
CA LYS A 244 19.92 0.16 18.25
C LYS A 244 20.13 1.32 19.24
N GLN A 245 20.41 2.51 18.74
CA GLN A 245 20.59 3.71 19.56
C GLN A 245 19.28 4.22 20.17
N ALA A 246 18.14 3.87 19.56
CA ALA A 246 16.81 4.28 19.99
C ALA A 246 16.09 3.24 20.87
N ILE A 247 16.76 2.18 21.33
CA ILE A 247 16.19 1.21 22.28
C ILE A 247 15.65 1.93 23.52
N GLY A 248 14.44 1.56 23.95
CA GLY A 248 13.71 2.19 25.06
C GLY A 248 13.10 3.55 24.72
N SER A 249 13.32 4.08 23.52
CA SER A 249 12.73 5.35 23.08
C SER A 249 11.43 5.13 22.31
N VAL A 250 10.52 6.10 22.43
CA VAL A 250 9.32 6.18 21.59
C VAL A 250 9.68 6.78 20.23
N ARG A 251 9.21 6.13 19.17
CA ARG A 251 9.40 6.50 17.76
C ARG A 251 8.09 6.33 17.00
N SER A 252 8.05 6.80 15.76
CA SER A 252 6.89 6.64 14.88
C SER A 252 7.29 6.33 13.44
N TRP A 253 6.41 5.65 12.74
CA TRP A 253 6.43 5.58 11.28
C TRP A 253 5.33 6.48 10.72
N LEU A 254 5.70 7.44 9.87
CA LEU A 254 4.75 8.40 9.33
C LEU A 254 3.80 7.81 8.29
N GLY A 255 4.24 6.78 7.56
CA GLY A 255 3.43 6.07 6.57
C GLY A 255 2.54 5.00 7.20
N LEU A 256 1.51 4.57 6.46
CA LEU A 256 0.78 3.36 6.83
C LEU A 256 1.71 2.16 6.71
N THR A 257 1.59 1.22 7.64
CA THR A 257 2.50 0.09 7.74
C THR A 257 1.76 -1.23 7.55
N SER A 258 1.99 -1.88 6.41
CA SER A 258 1.51 -3.23 6.14
C SER A 258 2.36 -4.26 6.88
N THR A 259 1.68 -5.15 7.59
CA THR A 259 2.27 -6.25 8.35
C THR A 259 1.49 -7.53 8.09
N SER A 260 2.04 -8.69 8.43
CA SER A 260 1.34 -9.97 8.37
C SER A 260 1.20 -10.56 9.77
N ARG A 261 0.10 -11.26 10.04
CA ARG A 261 -0.03 -12.08 11.26
C ARG A 261 0.90 -13.30 11.25
N GLN A 262 1.36 -13.70 10.06
CA GLN A 262 2.17 -14.90 9.88
C GLN A 262 3.64 -14.53 9.62
N GLN A 263 4.52 -14.96 10.51
CA GLN A 263 5.96 -14.72 10.41
C GLN A 263 6.53 -15.23 9.08
N GLN A 264 6.14 -16.44 8.66
CA GLN A 264 6.65 -17.06 7.43
C GLN A 264 6.36 -16.23 6.18
N ILE A 265 5.22 -15.52 6.13
CA ILE A 265 4.88 -14.63 5.02
C ILE A 265 5.85 -13.45 4.99
N ALA A 266 6.09 -12.81 6.14
CA ALA A 266 7.07 -11.72 6.25
C ALA A 266 8.50 -12.20 5.95
N GLU A 267 8.88 -13.41 6.33
CA GLU A 267 10.23 -13.93 6.05
C GLU A 267 10.44 -14.31 4.58
N SER A 268 9.36 -14.57 3.85
CA SER A 268 9.43 -15.06 2.47
C SER A 268 9.93 -14.01 1.46
N PHE A 269 9.98 -12.73 1.84
CA PHE A 269 10.35 -11.63 0.94
C PHE A 269 11.88 -11.56 0.69
N PRO A 270 12.37 -11.79 -0.55
CA PRO A 270 13.77 -12.08 -0.84
C PRO A 270 14.74 -10.92 -0.57
N ARG A 271 14.27 -9.67 -0.61
CA ARG A 271 15.12 -8.49 -0.37
C ARG A 271 15.30 -8.14 1.11
N SER A 272 14.61 -8.84 1.99
CA SER A 272 14.54 -8.45 3.40
C SER A 272 15.79 -8.85 4.17
N THR A 273 16.44 -7.88 4.80
CA THR A 273 17.57 -8.09 5.72
C THR A 273 17.14 -8.04 7.18
N VAL A 274 15.95 -7.48 7.44
CA VAL A 274 15.41 -7.25 8.78
C VAL A 274 14.00 -7.83 8.88
N LEU A 275 13.67 -8.38 10.06
CA LEU A 275 12.31 -8.69 10.48
C LEU A 275 11.94 -7.86 11.70
N PHE A 276 10.92 -7.02 11.55
CA PHE A 276 10.22 -6.38 12.65
C PHE A 276 9.21 -7.36 13.25
N ILE A 277 9.30 -7.55 14.57
CA ILE A 277 8.37 -8.31 15.38
C ILE A 277 7.65 -7.29 16.26
N ILE A 278 6.35 -7.11 16.01
CA ILE A 278 5.59 -5.98 16.55
C ILE A 278 4.46 -6.52 17.43
N ASP A 279 4.50 -6.19 18.71
CA ASP A 279 3.46 -6.53 19.66
C ASP A 279 2.49 -5.35 19.82
N ILE A 280 1.25 -5.53 19.36
CA ILE A 280 0.18 -4.53 19.45
C ILE A 280 -0.65 -4.85 20.68
N ARG A 281 -0.58 -3.99 21.72
CA ARG A 281 -1.29 -4.23 22.97
C ARG A 281 -2.77 -3.87 22.89
N ASP A 282 -3.57 -4.40 23.80
CA ASP A 282 -5.00 -4.13 23.87
C ASP A 282 -5.34 -2.65 24.10
N THR A 283 -4.44 -1.92 24.79
CA THR A 283 -4.52 -0.46 24.96
C THR A 283 -4.44 0.31 23.64
N ALA A 284 -3.93 -0.34 22.58
CA ALA A 284 -3.75 0.19 21.24
C ALA A 284 -4.70 -0.45 20.21
N SER A 285 -5.88 -0.92 20.60
CA SER A 285 -6.83 -1.57 19.68
C SER A 285 -7.28 -0.70 18.49
N ASP A 286 -7.09 0.62 18.53
CA ASP A 286 -7.33 1.57 17.43
C ASP A 286 -6.15 1.71 16.45
N ALA A 287 -5.00 1.11 16.78
CA ALA A 287 -3.75 1.28 16.03
C ALA A 287 -3.69 0.43 14.76
N ALA A 288 -4.39 -0.69 14.72
CA ALA A 288 -4.27 -1.67 13.67
C ALA A 288 -5.59 -2.38 13.33
N ARG A 289 -5.68 -2.80 12.07
CA ARG A 289 -6.86 -3.46 11.52
C ARG A 289 -6.44 -4.68 10.69
N ALA A 290 -7.06 -5.83 10.94
CA ALA A 290 -6.90 -7.03 10.11
C ALA A 290 -7.69 -6.85 8.81
N VAL A 291 -7.00 -6.55 7.72
CA VAL A 291 -7.61 -6.14 6.44
C VAL A 291 -7.57 -7.24 5.39
N ALA A 292 -7.14 -8.45 5.74
CA ALA A 292 -7.02 -9.57 4.80
C ALA A 292 -8.32 -9.83 4.01
N ASN A 293 -9.49 -9.77 4.65
CA ASN A 293 -10.80 -9.96 4.02
C ASN A 293 -11.23 -8.81 3.10
N LEU A 294 -10.65 -7.62 3.25
CA LEU A 294 -10.89 -6.44 2.42
C LEU A 294 -9.81 -6.26 1.34
N SER A 295 -8.69 -6.98 1.47
CA SER A 295 -7.53 -6.88 0.62
C SER A 295 -7.72 -7.63 -0.69
N THR A 296 -7.03 -7.17 -1.73
CA THR A 296 -6.88 -7.93 -2.99
C THR A 296 -6.02 -9.19 -2.78
N TYR A 297 -5.30 -9.27 -1.65
CA TYR A 297 -4.35 -10.34 -1.30
C TYR A 297 -4.68 -10.94 0.10
N PRO A 298 -5.79 -11.69 0.23
CA PRO A 298 -6.22 -12.22 1.54
C PRO A 298 -5.21 -13.20 2.16
N HIS A 299 -4.44 -13.92 1.33
CA HIS A 299 -3.44 -14.89 1.79
C HIS A 299 -2.25 -14.25 2.49
N GLU A 300 -1.96 -12.96 2.29
CA GLU A 300 -0.88 -12.26 2.99
C GLU A 300 -1.20 -12.07 4.49
N ASP A 301 -2.45 -12.33 4.87
CA ASP A 301 -2.94 -12.22 6.23
C ASP A 301 -2.64 -10.83 6.83
N GLU A 302 -2.92 -9.81 6.02
CA GLU A 302 -2.46 -8.43 6.24
C GLU A 302 -3.16 -7.79 7.45
N VAL A 303 -2.34 -7.25 8.35
CA VAL A 303 -2.76 -6.28 9.37
C VAL A 303 -2.13 -4.93 9.02
N LEU A 304 -2.98 -3.92 8.87
CA LEU A 304 -2.57 -2.58 8.53
C LEU A 304 -2.48 -1.72 9.79
N ILE A 305 -1.29 -1.23 10.10
CA ILE A 305 -1.03 -0.28 11.19
C ILE A 305 -1.20 1.15 10.65
N ARG A 306 -1.91 1.97 11.41
CA ARG A 306 -2.21 3.38 11.06
C ARG A 306 -0.94 4.21 10.91
N ALA A 307 -0.98 5.14 9.95
CA ALA A 307 0.05 6.15 9.76
C ALA A 307 0.26 7.02 11.01
N GLY A 308 1.53 7.27 11.34
CA GLY A 308 1.92 8.11 12.48
C GLY A 308 1.80 7.42 13.84
N ARG A 309 1.55 6.10 13.91
CA ARG A 309 1.46 5.40 15.20
C ARG A 309 2.82 5.33 15.88
N HIS A 310 2.80 5.61 17.18
CA HIS A 310 3.97 5.47 18.04
C HIS A 310 4.24 4.03 18.43
N PHE A 311 5.52 3.70 18.57
CA PHE A 311 6.00 2.43 19.10
C PHE A 311 7.25 2.65 19.95
N THR A 312 7.50 1.73 20.87
CA THR A 312 8.75 1.63 21.62
C THR A 312 9.62 0.56 21.00
N ILE A 313 10.92 0.81 20.91
CA ILE A 313 11.89 -0.20 20.46
C ILE A 313 12.37 -0.98 21.68
N ASP A 314 11.98 -2.23 21.76
CA ASP A 314 12.29 -3.07 22.92
C ASP A 314 13.68 -3.68 22.80
N LYS A 315 14.03 -4.14 21.59
CA LYS A 315 15.26 -4.91 21.36
C LYS A 315 15.67 -4.91 19.89
N VAL A 316 16.98 -4.99 19.65
CA VAL A 316 17.54 -5.29 18.32
C VAL A 316 18.55 -6.43 18.46
N GLU A 317 18.38 -7.50 17.68
CA GLU A 317 19.24 -8.69 17.71
C GLU A 317 19.80 -8.99 16.33
N SER A 318 21.03 -9.50 16.27
CA SER A 318 21.54 -10.13 15.06
C SER A 318 21.17 -11.61 15.07
N THR A 319 20.70 -12.12 13.93
CA THR A 319 20.38 -13.54 13.74
C THR A 319 21.21 -14.12 12.59
N LYS A 320 21.48 -15.42 12.66
CA LYS A 320 22.08 -16.19 11.58
C LYS A 320 21.06 -17.24 11.16
N SER A 321 20.05 -16.82 10.41
CA SER A 321 19.12 -17.76 9.79
C SER A 321 19.79 -18.37 8.56
N SER A 322 19.87 -19.71 8.50
CA SER A 322 20.38 -20.42 7.34
C SER A 322 19.43 -20.37 6.14
N ASN A 323 18.16 -20.02 6.38
CA ASN A 323 17.06 -20.18 5.42
C ASN A 323 16.45 -18.85 4.96
N SER A 324 16.94 -17.71 5.48
CA SER A 324 16.43 -16.38 5.11
C SER A 324 17.57 -15.36 5.03
N ASN A 325 17.42 -14.37 4.15
CA ASN A 325 18.33 -13.21 4.07
C ASN A 325 18.25 -12.29 5.30
N ILE A 326 17.28 -12.54 6.19
CA ILE A 326 17.12 -11.83 7.46
C ILE A 326 18.30 -12.15 8.38
N ASN A 327 19.01 -11.10 8.75
CA ASN A 327 20.16 -11.14 9.65
C ASN A 327 19.96 -10.27 10.90
N THR A 328 18.84 -9.53 10.98
CA THR A 328 18.50 -8.66 12.11
C THR A 328 17.03 -8.80 12.48
N LEU A 329 16.75 -8.92 13.78
CA LEU A 329 15.40 -8.87 14.36
C LEU A 329 15.25 -7.56 15.14
N ILE A 330 14.13 -6.87 14.94
CA ILE A 330 13.80 -5.64 15.68
C ILE A 330 12.45 -5.84 16.36
N TYR A 331 12.42 -5.75 17.68
CA TYR A 331 11.23 -5.96 18.50
C TYR A 331 10.64 -4.60 18.87
N LEU A 332 9.36 -4.41 18.56
CA LEU A 332 8.62 -3.19 18.79
C LEU A 332 7.36 -3.47 19.59
N THR A 333 6.97 -2.53 20.44
CA THR A 333 5.67 -2.54 21.12
C THR A 333 4.87 -1.31 20.74
N ILE A 334 3.60 -1.49 20.38
CA ILE A 334 2.61 -0.42 20.22
C ILE A 334 1.65 -0.48 21.41
N GLU A 335 1.59 0.62 22.18
CA GLU A 335 0.76 0.76 23.39
C GLU A 335 -0.33 1.82 23.24
#